data_AF-J0CS20-F1
#
_entry.id   AF-J0CS20-F1
#
_cell.length_a   1.000
_cell.length_b   1.000
_cell.length_c   1.000
_cell.angle_alpha   90.00
_cell.angle_beta   90.00
_cell.angle_gamma   90.00
#
_symmetry.space_group_name_H-M   'P 1'
#
loop_
_entity.id
_entity.type
_entity.pdbx_description
1 polymer ?
#
loop_
_entity_poly.entity_id
_entity_poly.type
_entity_poly.pdbx_seq_one_letter_code
_entity_poly.pdbx_strand_id
1 'polypeptide(L)'
;MNAATSSSTGYSPFYLNSAQQPRALTWNTSSRFPGVQRFVETLKEATMAAHDAIISARVAQTTQANKHRRDARFEVGQLVYLSTKN
;
A
#
# COMPACT_ATOMS: atom_id res chain seq x y z
N MET A 1 4.37 8.63 -2.22
CA MET A 1 5.53 7.71 -2.37
C MET A 1 6.78 8.44 -1.91
N ASN A 2 7.39 8.05 -0.79
CA ASN A 2 8.49 8.81 -0.18
C ASN A 2 9.88 8.47 -0.73
N ALA A 3 9.99 7.32 -1.42
CA ALA A 3 11.20 6.89 -2.11
C ALA A 3 11.25 7.32 -3.58
N ALA A 4 10.11 7.71 -4.16
CA ALA A 4 10.06 8.19 -5.54
C ALA A 4 10.60 9.63 -5.63
N THR A 5 11.29 9.92 -6.72
CA THR A 5 11.75 11.28 -7.04
C THR A 5 10.58 12.15 -7.52
N SER A 6 10.52 13.39 -7.03
CA SER A 6 9.58 14.37 -7.58
C SER A 6 10.11 14.94 -8.91
N SER A 7 9.24 15.15 -9.89
CA SER A 7 9.61 15.82 -11.15
C SER A 7 9.96 17.31 -10.94
N SER A 8 9.42 17.95 -9.91
CA SER A 8 9.65 19.37 -9.63
C SER A 8 10.96 19.65 -8.90
N THR A 9 11.38 18.77 -7.99
CA THR A 9 12.60 18.96 -7.19
C THR A 9 13.74 18.07 -7.65
N GLY A 10 13.47 17.02 -8.43
CA GLY A 10 14.46 16.01 -8.83
C GLY A 10 14.87 15.04 -7.71
N TYR A 11 14.41 15.26 -6.47
CA TYR A 11 14.80 14.50 -5.30
C TYR A 11 13.63 13.72 -4.70
N SER A 12 13.95 12.61 -4.02
CA SER A 12 12.97 11.90 -3.20
C SER A 12 12.83 12.57 -1.82
N PRO A 13 11.63 12.56 -1.21
CA PRO A 13 11.44 13.05 0.15
C PRO A 13 12.40 12.45 1.18
N PHE A 14 12.76 11.16 1.06
CA PHE A 14 13.77 10.54 1.95
C PHE A 14 15.14 11.18 1.81
N TYR A 15 15.57 11.46 0.58
CA TYR A 15 16.84 12.13 0.34
C TYR A 15 16.84 13.55 0.92
N LEU A 16 15.74 14.29 0.78
CA LEU A 16 15.64 15.64 1.33
C LEU A 16 15.58 15.68 2.86
N ASN A 17 14.95 14.69 3.50
CA ASN A 17 14.80 14.66 4.95
C ASN A 17 16.03 14.10 5.68
N SER A 18 16.72 13.13 5.08
CA SER A 18 17.73 12.34 5.78
C SER A 18 19.04 12.18 5.00
N ALA A 19 19.17 12.84 3.85
CA ALA A 19 20.31 12.71 2.92
C ALA A 19 20.60 11.27 2.47
N GLN A 20 19.66 10.34 2.70
CA GLN A 20 19.82 8.93 2.43
C GLN A 20 18.54 8.34 1.85
N GLN A 21 18.69 7.51 0.82
CA GLN A 21 17.62 6.64 0.37
C GLN A 21 17.68 5.31 1.14
N PRO A 22 16.57 4.89 1.77
CA PRO A 22 16.52 3.59 2.41
C PRO A 22 16.76 2.50 1.38
N ARG A 23 17.61 1.52 1.74
CA ARG A 23 17.82 0.33 0.93
C ARG A 23 16.60 -0.59 1.03
N ALA A 24 16.30 -1.28 -0.07
CA ALA A 24 15.28 -2.32 -0.06
C ALA A 24 15.65 -3.43 0.94
N LEU A 25 14.63 -4.01 1.58
CA LEU A 25 14.84 -5.10 2.52
C LEU A 25 15.36 -6.34 1.77
N THR A 26 16.55 -6.81 2.15
CA THR A 26 17.08 -8.09 1.68
C THR A 26 16.51 -9.22 2.53
N TRP A 27 15.68 -10.08 1.92
CA TRP A 27 15.01 -11.18 2.62
C TRP A 27 15.98 -12.24 3.16
N ASN A 28 17.12 -12.46 2.52
CA ASN A 28 18.12 -13.43 2.97
C ASN A 28 19.43 -12.70 3.25
N THR A 29 19.71 -12.46 4.53
CA THR A 29 20.98 -11.89 4.98
C THR A 29 21.49 -12.68 6.17
N SER A 30 22.73 -13.16 6.08
CA SER A 30 23.47 -13.69 7.22
C SER A 30 24.39 -12.60 7.74
N SER A 31 24.47 -12.45 9.06
CA SER A 31 25.37 -11.50 9.70
C SER A 31 26.13 -12.22 10.79
N ARG A 32 27.42 -11.91 10.92
CA ARG A 32 28.25 -12.39 12.04
C ARG A 32 27.83 -11.82 13.39
N PHE A 33 26.93 -10.84 13.40
CA PHE A 33 26.44 -10.16 14.60
C PHE A 33 25.00 -10.60 14.90
N PRO A 34 24.76 -11.33 16.02
CA PRO A 34 23.42 -11.83 16.37
C PRO A 34 22.36 -10.73 16.54
N GLY A 35 22.75 -9.54 17.02
CA GLY A 35 21.82 -8.41 17.17
C GLY A 35 21.28 -7.90 15.83
N VAL A 36 22.09 -7.94 14.78
CA VAL A 36 21.67 -7.57 13.42
C VAL A 36 20.69 -8.60 12.87
N GLN A 37 20.92 -9.90 13.13
CA GLN A 37 20.00 -10.96 12.70
C GLN A 37 18.63 -10.81 13.35
N ARG A 38 18.59 -10.65 14.68
CA ARG A 38 17.34 -10.46 15.42
C ARG A 38 16.58 -9.23 14.95
N PHE A 39 17.26 -8.11 14.72
CA PHE A 39 16.64 -6.90 14.19
C PHE A 39 16.00 -7.15 12.82
N VAL A 40 16.71 -7.82 11.92
CA VAL A 40 16.18 -8.16 10.59
C VAL A 40 14.99 -9.11 10.69
N GLU A 41 15.05 -10.12 11.56
CA GLU A 41 13.93 -11.05 11.82
C GLU A 41 12.68 -10.30 12.31
N THR A 42 12.81 -9.43 13.31
CA THR A 42 11.69 -8.61 13.80
C THR A 42 11.13 -7.71 12.70
N LEU A 43 11.99 -7.09 11.89
CA LEU A 43 11.54 -6.23 10.79
C LEU A 43 10.77 -7.04 9.73
N LYS A 44 11.21 -8.27 9.43
CA LYS A 44 10.53 -9.18 8.51
C LYS A 44 9.14 -9.56 9.03
N GLU A 45 9.05 -9.96 10.28
CA GLU A 45 7.78 -10.29 10.94
C GLU A 45 6.81 -9.10 10.92
N ALA A 46 7.30 -7.91 11.28
CA ALA A 46 6.49 -6.69 11.22
C ALA A 46 6.01 -6.37 9.79
N THR A 47 6.85 -6.61 8.78
CA THR A 47 6.49 -6.39 7.37
C THR A 47 5.40 -7.37 6.92
N MET A 48 5.50 -8.65 7.29
CA MET A 48 4.47 -9.65 6.99
C MET A 48 3.15 -9.31 7.68
N ALA A 49 3.20 -9.00 8.98
CA ALA A 49 2.03 -8.62 9.76
C ALA A 49 1.33 -7.37 9.21
N ALA A 50 2.11 -6.36 8.78
CA ALA A 50 1.56 -5.17 8.14
C ALA A 50 0.86 -5.50 6.81
N HIS A 51 1.42 -6.41 6.02
CA HIS A 51 0.80 -6.87 4.78
C HIS A 51 -0.55 -7.55 5.02
N ASP A 52 -0.62 -8.45 5.99
CA ASP A 52 -1.85 -9.14 6.37
C ASP A 52 -2.89 -8.17 6.94
N ALA A 53 -2.46 -7.17 7.72
CA ALA A 53 -3.33 -6.11 8.21
C ALA A 53 -3.92 -5.26 7.08
N ILE A 54 -3.13 -4.91 6.05
CA ILE A 54 -3.62 -4.17 4.89
C ILE A 54 -4.64 -4.99 4.10
N ILE A 55 -4.37 -6.28 3.89
CA ILE A 55 -5.28 -7.18 3.15
C ILE A 55 -6.61 -7.31 3.92
N SER A 56 -6.56 -7.57 5.22
CA SER A 56 -7.76 -7.69 6.06
C SER A 56 -8.55 -6.37 6.12
N ALA A 57 -7.86 -5.23 6.29
CA ALA A 57 -8.49 -3.91 6.26
C ALA A 57 -9.17 -3.63 4.92
N ARG A 58 -8.54 -3.99 3.79
CA ARG A 58 -9.15 -3.83 2.46
C ARG A 58 -10.45 -4.62 2.34
N VAL A 59 -10.49 -5.85 2.84
CA VAL A 59 -11.72 -6.67 2.83
C VAL A 59 -12.83 -5.96 3.62
N ALA A 60 -12.55 -5.51 4.84
CA ALA A 60 -13.52 -4.81 5.69
C ALA A 60 -13.98 -3.46 5.09
N GLN A 61 -13.07 -2.69 4.51
CA GLN A 61 -13.40 -1.44 3.81
C GLN A 61 -14.28 -1.71 2.59
N THR A 62 -13.99 -2.77 1.83
CA THR A 62 -14.76 -3.14 0.65
C THR A 62 -16.17 -3.57 1.01
N THR A 63 -16.33 -4.39 2.06
CA THR A 63 -17.67 -4.80 2.52
C THR A 63 -18.46 -3.59 3.02
N GLN A 64 -17.84 -2.70 3.80
CA GLN A 64 -18.49 -1.50 4.30
C GLN A 64 -18.88 -0.54 3.17
N ALA A 65 -17.98 -0.28 2.22
CA ALA A 65 -18.24 0.60 1.09
C ALA A 65 -19.35 0.05 0.18
N ASN A 66 -19.43 -1.27 0.02
CA ASN A 66 -20.45 -1.93 -0.80
C ASN A 66 -21.74 -2.24 -0.04
N LYS A 67 -21.81 -2.04 1.29
CA LYS A 67 -22.97 -2.41 2.12
C LYS A 67 -24.30 -1.83 1.64
N HIS A 68 -24.26 -0.63 1.06
CA HIS A 68 -25.44 0.07 0.54
C HIS A 68 -25.51 0.12 -0.99
N ARG A 69 -24.55 -0.51 -1.68
CA ARG A 69 -24.64 -0.67 -3.14
C ARG A 69 -25.77 -1.62 -3.44
N ARG A 70 -26.68 -1.20 -4.32
CA ARG A 70 -27.69 -2.06 -4.92
C ARG A 70 -27.17 -2.44 -6.29
N ASP A 71 -27.12 -3.75 -6.57
CA ASP A 71 -26.88 -4.22 -7.92
C ASP A 71 -28.04 -3.76 -8.80
N ALA A 72 -27.78 -2.78 -9.65
CA ALA A 72 -28.72 -2.38 -10.68
C ALA A 72 -28.56 -3.34 -11.85
N ARG A 73 -29.47 -4.32 -11.94
CA ARG A 73 -29.54 -5.21 -13.10
C ARG A 73 -30.21 -4.43 -14.23
N PHE A 74 -29.47 -4.17 -15.29
CA PHE A 74 -29.98 -3.57 -16.51
C PHE A 74 -30.05 -4.59 -17.63
N GLU A 75 -31.12 -4.56 -18.41
CA GLU A 75 -31.27 -5.43 -19.59
C GLU A 75 -30.83 -4.69 -20.86
N VAL A 76 -30.38 -5.46 -21.86
CA VAL A 76 -29.99 -4.89 -23.16
C VAL A 76 -31.23 -4.28 -23.82
N GLY A 77 -31.17 -2.97 -24.11
CA GLY A 77 -32.30 -2.19 -24.64
C GLY A 77 -33.09 -1.41 -23.60
N GLN A 78 -32.76 -1.54 -22.31
CA GLN A 78 -33.43 -0.79 -21.25
C GLN A 78 -32.97 0.69 -21.23
N LEU A 79 -33.93 1.62 -21.29
CA LEU A 79 -33.66 3.05 -21.19
C LEU A 79 -33.44 3.45 -19.72
N VAL A 80 -32.34 4.14 -19.45
CA VAL A 80 -31.96 4.61 -18.11
C VAL A 80 -31.66 6.10 -18.13
N TYR A 81 -32.02 6.80 -17.06
CA TYR A 81 -31.73 8.22 -16.91
C TYR A 81 -30.30 8.41 -16.36
N LEU A 82 -29.50 9.21 -17.05
CA LEU A 82 -28.14 9.56 -16.65
C LEU A 82 -28.09 11.03 -16.19
N SER A 83 -27.60 11.27 -14.97
CA SER A 83 -27.32 12.62 -14.51
C SER A 83 -25.95 13.08 -15.05
N THR A 84 -25.93 14.15 -15.84
CA THR A 84 -24.72 14.69 -16.48
C THR A 84 -24.14 15.91 -15.74
N LYS A 85 -24.46 16.07 -14.45
CA LYS A 85 -23.97 17.20 -13.67
C LYS A 85 -22.51 16.98 -13.26
N ASN A 86 -21.62 17.83 -13.76
CA ASN A 86 -20.19 17.89 -13.41
C ASN A 86 -19.95 18.63 -12.09
#